data_AF-A0A1W1EK56-F1
#
_entry.id   AF-A0A1W1EK56-F1
#
_cell.length_a   1.000
_cell.length_b   1.000
_cell.length_c   1.000
_cell.angle_alpha   90.00
_cell.angle_beta   90.00
_cell.angle_gamma   90.00
#
_symmetry.space_group_name_H-M   'P 1'
#
loop_
_entity.id
_entity.type
_entity.pdbx_description
1 polymer ?
#
loop_
_entity_poly.entity_id
_entity_poly.type
_entity_poly.pdbx_seq_one_letter_code
_entity_poly.pdbx_strand_id
1 'polypeptide(L)'
;MSASKKATVVSSSVAIVLVIVKFAIGLASGSVALLASAIDSLLDTVVSIFNFFAIKKSEEKASDEYQYGKGKVQAIAGVIEGTVITISGLYIIYESIQKAINGSTTTLLMPSIGVMLFSIIVTYFLVIYLLKVAKDTDNIVIKADALHYKTDLWSNGVILLALGLVYFTGFDIIDAIFGFLIGIYIIYSAYEIIEEGIEILLDKSLDKDIVDSIKEIISSHEDITSHHWLKTRTDGSTNFVEFHMVLRPNMLLLEAHRIADMVEADIMKLQDNKRWIITPHFDPYDDEYINEAILHGKTIMEMEKIGE
;
A
#
# COMPACT_ATOMS: atom_id res chain seq x y z
N MET A 1 26.85 5.47 15.09
CA MET A 1 25.50 5.29 14.49
C MET A 1 24.79 6.63 14.46
N SER A 2 24.16 6.98 13.33
CA SER A 2 23.28 8.16 13.24
C SER A 2 22.09 8.01 14.20
N ALA A 3 21.46 9.14 14.57
CA ALA A 3 20.28 9.13 15.44
C ALA A 3 19.16 8.26 14.86
N SER A 4 18.92 8.31 13.55
CA SER A 4 17.93 7.47 12.85
C SER A 4 18.26 5.98 12.92
N LYS A 5 19.53 5.58 12.72
CA LYS A 5 19.94 4.16 12.88
C LYS A 5 19.76 3.65 14.30
N LYS A 6 20.04 4.50 15.31
CA LYS A 6 19.77 4.13 16.71
C LYS A 6 18.27 3.98 16.95
N ALA A 7 17.46 4.88 16.41
CA ALA A 7 16.01 4.83 16.53
C ALA A 7 15.40 3.55 15.94
N THR A 8 15.81 3.15 14.74
CA THR A 8 15.36 1.89 14.12
C THR A 8 15.76 0.67 14.95
N VAL A 9 17.00 0.62 15.46
CA VAL A 9 17.41 -0.52 16.31
C VAL A 9 16.60 -0.57 17.60
N VAL A 10 16.31 0.58 18.20
CA VAL A 10 15.48 0.67 19.41
C VAL A 10 14.05 0.22 19.11
N SER A 11 13.41 0.70 18.04
CA SER A 11 12.04 0.31 17.69
C SER A 11 11.95 -1.19 17.39
N SER A 12 12.84 -1.74 16.55
CA SER A 12 12.86 -3.18 16.27
C SER A 12 13.10 -4.03 17.51
N SER A 13 14.00 -3.62 18.41
CA SER A 13 14.24 -4.37 19.66
C SER A 13 13.02 -4.37 20.57
N VAL A 14 12.36 -3.22 20.69
CA VAL A 14 11.12 -3.08 21.47
C VAL A 14 10.02 -3.95 20.88
N ALA A 15 9.82 -3.91 19.56
CA ALA A 15 8.82 -4.71 18.86
C ALA A 15 8.99 -6.20 19.14
N ILE A 16 10.22 -6.73 18.98
CA ILE A 16 10.52 -8.15 19.24
C ILE A 16 10.20 -8.53 20.70
N VAL A 17 10.60 -7.70 21.66
CA VAL A 17 10.31 -7.96 23.09
C VAL A 17 8.81 -7.99 23.35
N LEU A 18 8.05 -7.01 22.81
CA LEU A 18 6.61 -6.95 22.99
C LEU A 18 5.90 -8.15 22.35
N VAL A 19 6.30 -8.56 21.15
CA VAL A 19 5.77 -9.75 20.47
C VAL A 19 5.97 -10.99 21.34
N ILE A 20 7.18 -11.23 21.85
CA ILE A 20 7.48 -12.41 22.66
C ILE A 20 6.62 -12.43 23.94
N VAL A 21 6.53 -11.30 24.64
CA VAL A 21 5.78 -11.20 25.91
C VAL A 21 4.27 -11.37 25.68
N LYS A 22 3.71 -10.68 24.67
CA LYS A 22 2.29 -10.80 24.32
C LYS A 22 1.94 -12.21 23.87
N PHE A 23 2.78 -12.84 23.05
CA PHE A 23 2.52 -14.18 22.53
C PHE A 23 2.57 -15.23 23.62
N ALA A 24 3.57 -15.16 24.51
CA ALA A 24 3.69 -16.08 25.64
C ALA A 24 2.49 -16.00 26.58
N ILE A 25 2.06 -14.78 26.96
CA ILE A 25 0.91 -14.60 27.86
C ILE A 25 -0.42 -14.81 27.13
N GLY A 26 -0.53 -14.48 25.85
CA GLY A 26 -1.72 -14.75 25.03
C GLY A 26 -2.04 -16.24 24.98
N LEU A 27 -1.05 -17.06 24.65
CA LEU A 27 -1.19 -18.52 24.66
C LEU A 27 -1.46 -19.08 26.06
N ALA A 28 -0.75 -18.60 27.08
CA ALA A 28 -0.91 -19.10 28.44
C ALA A 28 -2.27 -18.71 29.06
N SER A 29 -2.80 -17.54 28.72
CA SER A 29 -4.08 -17.03 29.25
C SER A 29 -5.30 -17.60 28.55
N GLY A 30 -5.17 -18.00 27.28
CA GLY A 30 -6.31 -18.36 26.43
C GLY A 30 -7.19 -17.14 26.08
N SER A 31 -6.66 -15.91 26.22
CA SER A 31 -7.35 -14.70 25.71
C SER A 31 -7.17 -14.61 24.20
N VAL A 32 -8.28 -14.61 23.48
CA VAL A 32 -8.29 -14.48 22.02
C VAL A 32 -7.97 -13.03 21.63
N ALA A 33 -8.42 -12.04 22.40
CA ALA A 33 -8.08 -10.63 22.14
C ALA A 33 -6.58 -10.35 22.33
N LEU A 34 -5.94 -10.93 23.37
CA LEU A 34 -4.50 -10.80 23.57
C LEU A 34 -3.71 -11.58 22.50
N LEU A 35 -4.17 -12.78 22.14
CA LEU A 35 -3.55 -13.56 21.07
C LEU A 35 -3.63 -12.84 19.72
N ALA A 36 -4.78 -12.22 19.42
CA ALA A 36 -4.95 -11.37 18.25
C ALA A 36 -3.91 -10.24 18.21
N SER A 37 -3.73 -9.53 19.32
CA SER A 37 -2.68 -8.50 19.46
C SER A 37 -1.27 -9.02 19.23
N ALA A 38 -0.98 -10.24 19.72
CA ALA A 38 0.33 -10.83 19.60
C ALA A 38 0.63 -11.25 18.16
N ILE A 39 -0.36 -11.83 17.48
CA ILE A 39 -0.28 -12.21 16.07
C ILE A 39 -0.11 -10.97 15.20
N ASP A 40 -0.90 -9.92 15.44
CA ASP A 40 -0.82 -8.63 14.74
C ASP A 40 0.60 -8.06 14.81
N SER A 41 1.13 -7.84 16.01
CA SER A 41 2.50 -7.33 16.20
C SER A 41 3.59 -8.24 15.63
N LEU A 42 3.37 -9.57 15.61
CA LEU A 42 4.31 -10.52 15.00
C LEU A 42 4.32 -10.36 13.48
N LEU A 43 3.13 -10.28 12.86
CA LEU A 43 2.99 -10.08 11.43
C LEU A 43 3.60 -8.77 11.00
N ASP A 44 3.35 -7.67 11.71
CA ASP A 44 3.97 -6.36 11.43
C ASP A 44 5.50 -6.46 11.38
N THR A 45 6.09 -7.22 12.29
CA THR A 45 7.54 -7.44 12.34
C THR A 45 8.03 -8.23 11.12
N VAL A 46 7.35 -9.32 10.78
CA VAL A 46 7.71 -10.18 9.63
C VAL A 46 7.53 -9.42 8.32
N VAL A 47 6.40 -8.74 8.17
CA VAL A 47 6.06 -7.85 7.06
C VAL A 47 7.10 -6.78 6.86
N SER A 48 7.50 -6.08 7.92
CA SER A 48 8.52 -5.02 7.85
C SER A 48 9.84 -5.54 7.27
N ILE A 49 10.22 -6.77 7.63
CA ILE A 49 11.42 -7.43 7.08
C ILE A 49 11.21 -7.73 5.59
N PHE A 50 10.08 -8.31 5.20
CA PHE A 50 9.78 -8.58 3.79
C PHE A 50 9.73 -7.31 2.94
N ASN A 51 9.08 -6.26 3.44
CA ASN A 51 8.97 -4.98 2.77
C ASN A 51 10.34 -4.33 2.57
N PHE A 52 11.24 -4.42 3.56
CA PHE A 52 12.63 -3.97 3.38
C PHE A 52 13.32 -4.67 2.20
N PHE A 53 13.17 -5.98 2.07
CA PHE A 53 13.72 -6.72 0.91
C PHE A 53 13.02 -6.34 -0.40
N ALA A 54 11.70 -6.14 -0.39
CA ALA A 54 10.92 -5.76 -1.55
C ALA A 54 11.33 -4.37 -2.07
N ILE A 55 11.44 -3.36 -1.20
CA ILE A 55 11.92 -2.01 -1.53
C ILE A 55 13.32 -2.07 -2.10
N LYS A 56 14.24 -2.78 -1.41
CA LYS A 56 15.62 -2.92 -1.90
C LYS A 56 15.65 -3.54 -3.30
N LYS A 57 14.75 -4.47 -3.59
CA LYS A 57 14.66 -5.13 -4.89
C LYS A 57 14.00 -4.25 -5.94
N SER A 58 12.99 -3.47 -5.58
CA SER A 58 12.27 -2.57 -6.50
C SER A 58 13.12 -1.36 -6.91
N GLU A 59 14.02 -0.89 -6.03
CA GLU A 59 14.98 0.17 -6.31
C GLU A 59 16.17 -0.27 -7.20
N GLU A 60 16.30 -1.57 -7.49
CA GLU A 60 17.31 -2.04 -8.46
C GLU A 60 17.06 -1.38 -9.83
N LYS A 61 18.11 -0.81 -10.41
CA LYS A 61 18.06 -0.26 -11.76
C LYS A 61 17.67 -1.35 -12.77
N ALA A 62 17.06 -0.92 -13.87
CA ALA A 62 16.79 -1.78 -15.01
C ALA A 62 18.05 -2.56 -15.43
N SER A 63 17.84 -3.84 -15.76
CA SER A 63 18.87 -4.75 -16.26
C SER A 63 18.45 -5.30 -17.62
N ASP A 64 19.34 -5.96 -18.35
CA ASP A 64 19.01 -6.55 -19.66
C ASP A 64 17.85 -7.55 -19.59
N GLU A 65 17.74 -8.31 -18.48
CA GLU A 65 16.62 -9.22 -18.22
C GLU A 65 15.32 -8.50 -17.79
N TYR A 66 15.42 -7.31 -17.20
CA TYR A 66 14.31 -6.55 -16.61
C TYR A 66 14.41 -5.09 -17.05
N GLN A 67 14.03 -4.83 -18.31
CA GLN A 67 14.25 -3.56 -18.99
C GLN A 67 13.47 -2.38 -18.37
N TYR A 68 12.35 -2.67 -17.72
CA TYR A 68 11.56 -1.68 -16.96
C TYR A 68 11.89 -1.66 -15.46
N GLY A 69 12.89 -2.46 -15.03
CA GLY A 69 13.22 -2.64 -13.62
C GLY A 69 12.30 -3.62 -12.90
N LYS A 70 12.30 -3.54 -11.56
CA LYS A 70 11.61 -4.49 -10.67
C LYS A 70 10.59 -3.80 -9.75
N GLY A 71 10.04 -2.66 -10.16
CA GLY A 71 9.07 -1.89 -9.37
C GLY A 71 7.91 -2.73 -8.84
N LYS A 72 7.31 -3.55 -9.71
CA LYS A 72 6.18 -4.46 -9.37
C LYS A 72 6.49 -5.47 -8.26
N VAL A 73 7.75 -5.71 -7.88
CA VAL A 73 8.09 -6.58 -6.74
C VAL A 73 7.48 -6.06 -5.43
N GLN A 74 7.35 -4.74 -5.28
CA GLN A 74 6.71 -4.15 -4.12
C GLN A 74 5.21 -4.49 -4.06
N ALA A 75 4.51 -4.43 -5.20
CA ALA A 75 3.11 -4.83 -5.28
C ALA A 75 2.92 -6.33 -4.98
N ILE A 76 3.81 -7.20 -5.49
CA ILE A 76 3.80 -8.63 -5.16
C ILE A 76 3.97 -8.85 -3.66
N ALA A 77 4.90 -8.13 -3.03
CA ALA A 77 5.13 -8.22 -1.60
C ALA A 77 3.88 -7.80 -0.81
N GLY A 78 3.23 -6.69 -1.19
CA GLY A 78 1.98 -6.23 -0.58
C GLY A 78 0.84 -7.26 -0.68
N VAL A 79 0.65 -7.89 -1.84
CA VAL A 79 -0.36 -8.95 -2.00
C VAL A 79 -0.08 -10.16 -1.11
N ILE A 80 1.18 -10.60 -1.03
CA ILE A 80 1.59 -11.72 -0.16
C ILE A 80 1.34 -11.36 1.30
N GLU A 81 1.75 -10.16 1.72
CA GLU A 81 1.54 -9.62 3.06
C GLU A 81 0.06 -9.59 3.43
N GLY A 82 -0.77 -8.93 2.62
CA GLY A 82 -2.20 -8.83 2.88
C GLY A 82 -2.87 -10.21 2.93
N THR A 83 -2.41 -11.17 2.12
CA THR A 83 -2.89 -12.56 2.18
C THR A 83 -2.56 -13.23 3.51
N VAL A 84 -1.34 -13.08 4.01
CA VAL A 84 -0.93 -13.62 5.32
C VAL A 84 -1.75 -12.99 6.45
N ILE A 85 -1.91 -11.66 6.42
CA ILE A 85 -2.72 -10.92 7.40
C ILE A 85 -4.18 -11.41 7.38
N THR A 86 -4.75 -11.62 6.19
CA THR A 86 -6.11 -12.15 6.03
C THR A 86 -6.26 -13.54 6.64
N ILE A 87 -5.30 -14.45 6.38
CA ILE A 87 -5.31 -15.80 6.96
C ILE A 87 -5.27 -15.74 8.50
N SER A 88 -4.45 -14.85 9.05
CA SER A 88 -4.35 -14.65 10.49
C SER A 88 -5.61 -14.05 11.10
N GLY A 89 -6.25 -13.09 10.43
CA GLY A 89 -7.56 -12.56 10.82
C GLY A 89 -8.64 -13.64 10.83
N LEU A 90 -8.67 -14.52 9.81
CA LEU A 90 -9.57 -15.67 9.75
C LEU A 90 -9.31 -16.66 10.91
N TYR A 91 -8.05 -16.90 11.25
CA TYR A 91 -7.68 -17.73 12.39
C TYR A 91 -8.17 -17.13 13.72
N ILE A 92 -8.02 -15.82 13.93
CA ILE A 92 -8.51 -15.12 15.12
C ILE A 92 -10.04 -15.20 15.21
N ILE A 93 -10.75 -15.02 14.10
CA ILE A 93 -12.20 -15.19 14.03
C ILE A 93 -12.59 -16.62 14.42
N TYR A 94 -11.90 -17.62 13.89
CA TYR A 94 -12.14 -19.03 14.23
C TYR A 94 -11.96 -19.29 15.73
N GLU A 95 -10.84 -18.85 16.32
CA GLU A 95 -10.57 -18.99 17.75
C GLU A 95 -11.63 -18.26 18.61
N SER A 96 -12.09 -17.09 18.15
CA SER A 96 -13.15 -16.32 18.82
C SER A 96 -14.47 -17.08 18.84
N ILE A 97 -14.85 -17.70 17.71
CA ILE A 97 -16.06 -18.52 17.59
C ILE A 97 -15.94 -19.77 18.47
N GLN A 98 -14.78 -20.45 18.44
CA GLN A 98 -14.52 -21.62 19.28
C GLN A 98 -14.64 -21.28 20.77
N LYS A 99 -14.08 -20.14 21.19
CA LYS A 99 -14.20 -19.66 22.57
C LYS A 99 -15.63 -19.37 22.97
N ALA A 100 -16.41 -18.74 22.08
CA ALA A 100 -17.82 -18.45 22.33
C ALA A 100 -18.67 -19.72 22.48
N ILE A 101 -18.39 -20.77 21.68
CA ILE A 101 -19.12 -22.05 21.72
C ILE A 101 -18.71 -22.90 22.92
N ASN A 102 -17.41 -23.05 23.17
CA ASN A 102 -16.88 -23.95 24.20
C ASN A 102 -16.96 -23.36 25.61
N GLY A 103 -17.25 -22.06 25.75
CA GLY A 103 -17.28 -21.38 27.03
C GLY A 103 -15.91 -21.33 27.71
N SER A 104 -14.82 -21.35 26.93
CA SER A 104 -13.45 -21.39 27.43
C SER A 104 -13.18 -20.16 28.29
N THR A 105 -12.69 -20.36 29.52
CA THR A 105 -12.41 -19.26 30.44
C THR A 105 -11.06 -18.62 30.16
N THR A 106 -10.99 -17.30 30.29
CA THR A 106 -9.73 -16.56 30.19
C THR A 106 -9.00 -16.71 31.51
N THR A 107 -8.07 -17.67 31.55
CA THR A 107 -7.17 -17.81 32.70
C THR A 107 -6.13 -16.69 32.68
N LEU A 108 -5.54 -16.33 33.83
CA LEU A 108 -4.47 -15.32 33.89
C LEU A 108 -4.87 -13.90 33.39
N LEU A 109 -6.11 -13.47 33.61
CA LEU A 109 -6.59 -12.11 33.31
C LEU A 109 -5.69 -10.99 33.83
N MET A 110 -5.22 -11.09 35.08
CA MET A 110 -4.32 -10.08 35.68
C MET A 110 -2.96 -10.01 34.97
N PRO A 111 -2.24 -11.12 34.73
CA PRO A 111 -1.07 -11.12 33.86
C PRO A 111 -1.32 -10.55 32.46
N SER A 112 -2.45 -10.87 31.82
CA SER A 112 -2.81 -10.35 30.50
C SER A 112 -2.99 -8.83 30.50
N ILE A 113 -3.70 -8.29 31.49
CA ILE A 113 -3.85 -6.84 31.70
C ILE A 113 -2.49 -6.20 31.96
N GLY A 114 -1.65 -6.82 32.81
CA GLY A 114 -0.31 -6.34 33.12
C GLY A 114 0.59 -6.25 31.88
N VAL A 115 0.57 -7.25 31.02
CA VAL A 115 1.31 -7.24 29.74
C VAL A 115 0.78 -6.20 28.79
N MET A 116 -0.54 -6.01 28.70
CA MET A 116 -1.12 -4.99 27.84
C MET A 116 -0.79 -3.58 28.32
N LEU A 117 -0.85 -3.33 29.63
CA LEU A 117 -0.41 -2.06 30.22
C LEU A 117 1.08 -1.81 29.97
N PHE A 118 1.92 -2.82 30.18
CA PHE A 118 3.34 -2.74 29.88
C PHE A 118 3.57 -2.41 28.39
N SER A 119 2.87 -3.09 27.49
CA SER A 119 2.97 -2.85 26.04
C SER A 119 2.58 -1.42 25.68
N ILE A 120 1.45 -0.92 26.19
CA ILE A 120 0.99 0.45 25.94
C ILE A 120 2.01 1.47 26.45
N ILE A 121 2.54 1.28 27.67
CA ILE A 121 3.51 2.21 28.26
C ILE A 121 4.79 2.24 27.42
N VAL A 122 5.32 1.07 27.06
CA VAL A 122 6.55 0.96 26.27
C VAL A 122 6.35 1.56 24.88
N THR A 123 5.24 1.24 24.19
CA THR A 123 4.91 1.80 22.88
C THR A 123 4.70 3.31 22.95
N TYR A 124 4.06 3.83 24.00
CA TYR A 124 3.88 5.28 24.19
C TYR A 124 5.23 6.02 24.29
N PHE A 125 6.16 5.52 25.10
CA PHE A 125 7.50 6.09 25.19
C PHE A 125 8.28 5.95 23.88
N LEU A 126 8.11 4.83 23.17
CA LEU A 126 8.71 4.62 21.85
C LEU A 126 8.20 5.66 20.85
N VAL A 127 6.88 5.90 20.79
CA VAL A 127 6.27 6.91 19.89
C VAL A 127 6.81 8.30 20.19
N ILE A 128 6.89 8.71 21.46
CA ILE A 128 7.46 10.02 21.83
C ILE A 128 8.93 10.11 21.38
N TYR A 129 9.71 9.06 21.60
CA TYR A 129 11.10 9.02 21.21
C TYR A 129 11.26 9.11 19.68
N LEU A 130 10.49 8.33 18.91
CA LEU A 130 10.53 8.34 17.45
C LEU A 130 10.08 9.69 16.89
N LEU A 131 9.02 10.30 17.43
CA LEU A 131 8.57 11.64 17.01
C LEU A 131 9.63 12.71 17.25
N LYS A 132 10.34 12.63 18.39
CA LYS A 132 11.45 13.54 18.69
C LYS A 132 12.59 13.35 17.68
N VAL A 133 13.01 12.12 17.43
CA VAL A 133 14.08 11.84 16.45
C VAL A 133 13.66 12.21 15.04
N ALA A 134 12.41 11.96 14.64
CA ALA A 134 11.88 12.36 13.35
C ALA A 134 11.95 13.88 13.16
N LYS A 135 11.59 14.66 14.18
CA LYS A 135 11.68 16.12 14.15
C LYS A 135 13.13 16.61 14.09
N ASP A 136 14.03 15.99 14.86
CA ASP A 136 15.44 16.40 14.94
C ASP A 136 16.25 16.01 13.69
N THR A 137 15.80 14.99 12.95
CA THR A 137 16.52 14.45 11.78
C THR A 137 15.82 14.70 10.44
N ASP A 138 14.63 15.30 10.46
CA ASP A 138 13.74 15.49 9.30
C ASP A 138 13.57 14.21 8.45
N ASN A 139 13.57 13.06 9.12
CA ASN A 139 13.59 11.76 8.47
C ASN A 139 12.17 11.22 8.32
N ILE A 140 11.72 11.13 7.06
CA ILE A 140 10.37 10.67 6.72
C ILE A 140 10.09 9.23 7.14
N VAL A 141 11.11 8.35 7.13
CA VAL A 141 10.99 6.94 7.53
C VAL A 141 10.72 6.83 9.03
N ILE A 142 11.48 7.56 9.85
CA ILE A 142 11.27 7.56 11.31
C ILE A 142 9.92 8.19 11.67
N LYS A 143 9.46 9.17 10.88
CA LYS A 143 8.13 9.76 11.04
C LYS A 143 7.02 8.75 10.72
N ALA A 144 7.18 7.97 9.65
CA ALA A 144 6.23 6.93 9.28
C ALA A 144 6.14 5.84 10.36
N ASP A 145 7.28 5.34 10.85
CA ASP A 145 7.33 4.38 11.97
C ASP A 145 6.60 4.91 13.20
N ALA A 146 6.82 6.18 13.56
CA ALA A 146 6.16 6.80 14.70
C ALA A 146 4.62 6.86 14.56
N LEU A 147 4.12 7.07 13.33
CA LEU A 147 2.68 7.08 13.04
C LEU A 147 2.08 5.67 13.06
N HIS A 148 2.82 4.67 12.59
CA HIS A 148 2.43 3.26 12.69
C HIS A 148 2.27 2.84 14.16
N TYR A 149 3.30 3.02 14.99
CA TYR A 149 3.22 2.69 16.42
C TYR A 149 2.17 3.51 17.20
N LYS A 150 1.79 4.70 16.71
CA LYS A 150 0.69 5.47 17.27
C LYS A 150 -0.66 4.79 17.01
N THR A 151 -0.84 4.19 15.84
CA THR A 151 -2.03 3.40 15.50
C THR A 151 -2.09 2.13 16.34
N ASP A 152 -0.97 1.44 16.53
CA ASP A 152 -0.87 0.29 17.44
C ASP A 152 -1.31 0.63 18.86
N LEU A 153 -1.00 1.83 19.34
CA LEU A 153 -1.39 2.27 20.68
C LEU A 153 -2.92 2.26 20.85
N TRP A 154 -3.66 2.65 19.81
CA TRP A 154 -5.11 2.60 19.79
C TRP A 154 -5.63 1.17 19.78
N SER A 155 -5.10 0.31 18.91
CA SER A 155 -5.46 -1.11 18.84
C SER A 155 -5.23 -1.81 20.19
N ASN A 156 -4.06 -1.59 20.80
CA ASN A 156 -3.72 -2.11 22.12
C ASN A 156 -4.66 -1.56 23.22
N GLY A 157 -5.11 -0.31 23.10
CA GLY A 157 -6.10 0.29 24.00
C GLY A 157 -7.46 -0.40 23.93
N VAL A 158 -7.92 -0.77 22.73
CA VAL A 158 -9.16 -1.54 22.53
C VAL A 158 -9.07 -2.91 23.20
N ILE A 159 -7.93 -3.60 23.07
CA ILE A 159 -7.69 -4.90 23.71
C ILE A 159 -7.63 -4.77 25.23
N LEU A 160 -6.96 -3.74 25.76
CA LEU A 160 -6.94 -3.47 27.20
C LEU A 160 -8.36 -3.21 27.74
N LEU A 161 -9.18 -2.48 26.98
CA LEU A 161 -10.58 -2.25 27.32
C LEU A 161 -11.37 -3.56 27.34
N ALA A 162 -11.16 -4.44 26.35
CA ALA A 162 -11.79 -5.76 26.31
C ALA A 162 -11.44 -6.59 27.56
N LEU A 163 -10.14 -6.70 27.89
CA LEU A 163 -9.67 -7.42 29.08
C LEU A 163 -10.20 -6.80 30.38
N GLY A 164 -10.25 -5.46 30.46
CA GLY A 164 -10.81 -4.75 31.59
C GLY A 164 -12.30 -5.04 31.78
N LEU A 165 -13.08 -5.06 30.70
CA LEU A 165 -14.50 -5.42 30.75
C LEU A 165 -14.70 -6.87 31.21
N VAL A 166 -13.89 -7.81 30.72
CA VAL A 166 -13.94 -9.20 31.21
C VAL A 166 -13.61 -9.27 32.69
N TYR A 167 -12.59 -8.53 33.15
CA TYR A 167 -12.19 -8.50 34.56
C TYR A 167 -13.30 -7.97 35.48
N PHE A 168 -14.00 -6.90 35.10
CA PHE A 168 -15.06 -6.32 35.93
C PHE A 168 -16.39 -7.07 35.86
N THR A 169 -16.72 -7.67 34.71
CA THR A 169 -18.01 -8.33 34.50
C THR A 169 -17.99 -9.83 34.78
N GLY A 170 -16.82 -10.47 34.68
CA GLY A 170 -16.66 -11.91 34.72
C GLY A 170 -17.16 -12.65 33.47
N PHE A 171 -17.58 -11.93 32.43
CA PHE A 171 -18.11 -12.55 31.21
C PHE A 171 -17.00 -12.75 30.16
N ASP A 172 -16.49 -13.98 30.06
CA ASP A 172 -15.48 -14.36 29.07
C ASP A 172 -15.94 -14.23 27.62
N ILE A 173 -17.26 -14.22 27.37
CA ILE A 173 -17.82 -13.99 26.04
C ILE A 173 -17.44 -12.62 25.46
N ILE A 174 -17.14 -11.65 26.33
CA ILE A 174 -16.68 -10.33 25.89
C ILE A 174 -15.34 -10.45 25.17
N ASP A 175 -14.40 -11.27 25.66
CA ASP A 175 -13.11 -11.51 24.99
C ASP A 175 -13.31 -12.12 23.60
N ALA A 176 -14.27 -13.05 23.46
CA ALA A 176 -14.61 -13.64 22.16
C ALA A 176 -15.22 -12.62 21.19
N ILE A 177 -16.13 -11.74 21.67
CA ILE A 177 -16.72 -10.68 20.84
C ILE A 177 -15.64 -9.71 20.35
N PHE A 178 -14.77 -9.25 21.24
CA PHE A 178 -13.69 -8.34 20.87
C PHE A 178 -12.67 -9.02 19.95
N GLY A 179 -12.28 -10.27 20.22
CA GLY A 179 -11.44 -11.06 19.32
C GLY A 179 -12.03 -11.16 17.91
N PHE A 180 -13.34 -11.42 17.81
CA PHE A 180 -14.05 -11.49 16.53
C PHE A 180 -14.05 -10.16 15.79
N LEU A 181 -14.36 -9.06 16.49
CA LEU A 181 -14.36 -7.71 15.90
C LEU A 181 -12.97 -7.28 15.44
N ILE A 182 -11.93 -7.59 16.24
CA ILE A 182 -10.53 -7.32 15.88
C ILE A 182 -10.15 -8.15 14.64
N GLY A 183 -10.53 -9.43 14.58
CA GLY A 183 -10.29 -10.27 13.41
C GLY A 183 -10.91 -9.71 12.13
N ILE A 184 -12.15 -9.20 12.19
CA ILE A 184 -12.78 -8.51 11.05
C ILE A 184 -12.00 -7.25 10.66
N TYR A 185 -11.60 -6.45 11.63
CA TYR A 185 -10.85 -5.23 11.39
C TYR A 185 -9.49 -5.50 10.73
N ILE A 186 -8.79 -6.55 11.16
CA ILE A 186 -7.52 -7.00 10.54
C ILE A 186 -7.74 -7.38 9.08
N ILE A 187 -8.77 -8.17 8.77
CA ILE A 187 -9.10 -8.56 7.39
C ILE A 187 -9.44 -7.34 6.54
N TYR A 188 -10.25 -6.41 7.06
CA TYR A 188 -10.60 -5.18 6.36
C TYR A 188 -9.36 -4.34 6.04
N SER A 189 -8.42 -4.23 6.99
CA SER A 189 -7.19 -3.47 6.81
C SER A 189 -6.26 -4.13 5.77
N ALA A 190 -6.28 -5.47 5.67
CA ALA A 190 -5.52 -6.20 4.66
C ALA A 190 -6.12 -6.08 3.25
N TYR A 191 -7.43 -5.87 3.12
CA TYR A 191 -8.11 -5.80 1.82
C TYR A 191 -7.56 -4.66 0.96
N GLU A 192 -7.37 -3.46 1.53
CA GLU A 192 -6.87 -2.29 0.81
C GLU A 192 -5.47 -2.54 0.23
N ILE A 193 -4.59 -3.20 1.01
CA ILE A 193 -3.23 -3.55 0.59
C ILE A 193 -3.25 -4.56 -0.57
N ILE A 194 -4.14 -5.57 -0.50
CA ILE A 194 -4.29 -6.57 -1.57
C ILE A 194 -4.84 -5.92 -2.82
N GLU A 195 -5.87 -5.09 -2.71
CA GLU A 195 -6.50 -4.40 -3.82
C GLU A 195 -5.49 -3.51 -4.54
N GLU A 196 -4.78 -2.62 -3.83
CA GLU A 196 -3.74 -1.77 -4.42
C GLU A 196 -2.65 -2.59 -5.11
N GLY A 197 -2.18 -3.66 -4.46
CA GLY A 197 -1.16 -4.55 -5.03
C GLY A 197 -1.64 -5.25 -6.31
N ILE A 198 -2.87 -5.77 -6.33
CA ILE A 198 -3.46 -6.40 -7.52
C ILE A 198 -3.65 -5.37 -8.63
N GLU A 199 -4.11 -4.17 -8.31
CA GLU A 199 -4.32 -3.10 -9.27
C GLU A 199 -3.02 -2.67 -9.96
N ILE A 200 -1.91 -2.56 -9.22
CA ILE A 200 -0.57 -2.30 -9.79
C ILE A 200 -0.14 -3.47 -10.70
N LEU A 201 -0.41 -4.71 -10.30
CA LEU A 201 -0.05 -5.88 -11.10
C LEU A 201 -0.82 -5.95 -12.42
N LEU A 202 -2.11 -5.58 -12.40
CA LEU A 202 -3.00 -5.53 -13.56
C LEU A 202 -2.82 -4.27 -14.43
N ASP A 203 -1.85 -3.41 -14.11
CA ASP A 203 -1.59 -2.15 -14.81
C ASP A 203 -2.82 -1.22 -14.82
N LYS A 204 -3.49 -1.08 -13.66
CA LYS A 204 -4.57 -0.08 -13.48
C LYS A 204 -4.07 1.32 -13.87
N SER A 205 -4.97 2.09 -14.46
CA SER A 205 -4.71 3.48 -14.83
C SER A 205 -4.29 4.33 -13.63
N LEU A 206 -3.53 5.38 -13.89
CA LEU A 206 -3.28 6.42 -12.88
C LEU A 206 -4.60 7.04 -12.40
N ASP A 207 -4.54 7.74 -11.27
CA ASP A 207 -5.68 8.44 -10.70
C ASP A 207 -6.31 9.39 -11.73
N LYS A 208 -7.64 9.44 -11.72
CA LYS A 208 -8.43 10.18 -12.71
C LYS A 208 -7.97 11.64 -12.82
N ASP A 209 -7.68 12.30 -11.70
CA ASP A 209 -7.24 13.70 -11.69
C ASP A 209 -5.89 13.89 -12.42
N ILE A 210 -4.98 12.92 -12.30
CA ILE A 210 -3.69 12.93 -13.00
C ILE A 210 -3.93 12.69 -14.50
N VAL A 211 -4.76 11.69 -14.84
CA VAL A 211 -5.09 11.38 -16.24
C VAL A 211 -5.76 12.58 -16.93
N ASP A 212 -6.70 13.25 -16.26
CA ASP A 212 -7.37 14.42 -16.81
C ASP A 212 -6.41 15.62 -16.94
N SER A 213 -5.48 15.78 -16.00
CA SER A 213 -4.39 16.77 -16.12
C SER A 213 -3.47 16.49 -17.31
N ILE A 214 -3.13 15.21 -17.57
CA ILE A 214 -2.33 14.81 -18.75
C ILE A 214 -3.06 15.18 -20.04
N LYS A 215 -4.37 14.89 -20.13
CA LYS A 215 -5.18 15.26 -21.30
C LYS A 215 -5.22 16.77 -21.51
N GLU A 216 -5.35 17.54 -20.43
CA GLU A 216 -5.34 19.01 -20.49
C GLU A 216 -4.00 19.53 -21.01
N ILE A 217 -2.87 19.02 -20.50
CA ILE A 217 -1.53 19.39 -20.97
C ILE A 217 -1.40 19.14 -22.47
N ILE A 218 -1.75 17.94 -22.93
CA ILE A 218 -1.67 17.57 -24.36
C ILE A 218 -2.59 18.48 -25.20
N SER A 219 -3.82 18.74 -24.74
CA SER A 219 -4.80 19.53 -25.48
C SER A 219 -4.52 21.04 -25.47
N SER A 220 -3.68 21.52 -24.55
CA SER A 220 -3.36 22.94 -24.41
C SER A 220 -2.32 23.44 -25.41
N HIS A 221 -1.55 22.54 -26.04
CA HIS A 221 -0.49 22.91 -26.97
C HIS A 221 -1.04 23.19 -28.37
N GLU A 222 -0.83 24.41 -28.89
CA GLU A 222 -1.47 24.91 -30.13
C GLU A 222 -1.18 24.06 -31.38
N ASP A 223 -0.01 23.45 -31.45
CA ASP A 223 0.40 22.61 -32.60
C ASP A 223 -0.13 21.16 -32.54
N ILE A 224 -0.80 20.77 -31.45
CA ILE A 224 -1.42 19.45 -31.30
C ILE A 224 -2.89 19.55 -31.72
N THR A 225 -3.28 18.77 -32.71
CA THR A 225 -4.64 18.82 -33.27
C THR A 225 -5.60 17.93 -32.48
N SER A 226 -5.14 16.74 -32.07
CA SER A 226 -5.90 15.73 -31.34
C SER A 226 -4.94 14.80 -30.61
N HIS A 227 -5.46 13.99 -29.69
CA HIS A 227 -4.73 12.90 -29.06
C HIS A 227 -5.68 11.72 -28.84
N HIS A 228 -5.17 10.51 -28.98
CA HIS A 228 -5.94 9.30 -28.75
C HIS A 228 -5.07 8.21 -28.10
N TRP A 229 -5.70 7.10 -27.71
CA TRP A 229 -5.05 5.94 -27.09
C TRP A 229 -4.15 6.25 -25.88
N LEU A 230 -4.53 7.25 -25.07
CA LEU A 230 -3.85 7.54 -23.82
C LEU A 230 -3.98 6.36 -22.85
N LYS A 231 -2.87 5.69 -22.60
CA LYS A 231 -2.71 4.60 -21.64
C LYS A 231 -1.78 5.06 -20.53
N THR A 232 -2.21 4.87 -19.31
CA THR A 232 -1.41 5.18 -18.12
C THR A 232 -1.38 3.97 -17.22
N ARG A 233 -0.27 3.78 -16.50
CA ARG A 233 -0.11 2.73 -15.49
C ARG A 233 1.01 3.13 -14.53
N THR A 234 1.10 2.47 -13.37
CA THR A 234 2.18 2.68 -12.42
C THR A 234 2.72 1.35 -11.92
N ASP A 235 4.01 1.31 -11.57
CA ASP A 235 4.60 0.19 -10.82
C ASP A 235 4.74 0.49 -9.32
N GLY A 236 4.15 1.60 -8.85
CA GLY A 236 4.27 2.13 -7.49
C GLY A 236 5.39 3.16 -7.34
N SER A 237 6.46 3.10 -8.12
CA SER A 237 7.58 4.06 -8.08
C SER A 237 7.68 4.94 -9.33
N THR A 238 7.30 4.37 -10.46
CA THR A 238 7.42 4.92 -11.80
C THR A 238 6.05 4.92 -12.46
N ASN A 239 5.65 6.06 -12.99
CA ASN A 239 4.48 6.21 -13.83
C ASN A 239 4.88 5.98 -15.29
N PHE A 240 4.07 5.21 -16.00
CA PHE A 240 4.24 4.94 -17.43
C PHE A 240 3.07 5.56 -18.17
N VAL A 241 3.37 6.31 -19.21
CA VAL A 241 2.38 7.01 -20.04
C VAL A 241 2.69 6.73 -21.50
N GLU A 242 1.72 6.23 -22.23
CA GLU A 242 1.79 5.98 -23.66
C GLU A 242 0.59 6.67 -24.31
N PHE A 243 0.82 7.41 -25.39
CA PHE A 243 -0.27 8.08 -26.09
C PHE A 243 0.11 8.39 -27.53
N HIS A 244 -0.91 8.61 -28.34
CA HIS A 244 -0.77 9.09 -29.70
C HIS A 244 -1.05 10.59 -29.74
N MET A 245 -0.16 11.34 -30.38
CA MET A 245 -0.23 12.78 -30.55
C MET A 245 -0.40 13.10 -32.02
N VAL A 246 -1.53 13.70 -32.38
CA VAL A 246 -1.83 14.09 -33.76
C VAL A 246 -1.26 15.48 -34.04
N LEU A 247 -0.32 15.53 -34.97
CA LEU A 247 0.41 16.71 -35.40
C LEU A 247 0.11 17.02 -36.87
N ARG A 248 0.52 18.21 -37.33
CA ARG A 248 0.30 18.62 -38.72
C ARG A 248 1.14 17.74 -39.69
N PRO A 249 0.58 17.29 -40.84
CA PRO A 249 1.26 16.35 -41.75
C PRO A 249 2.63 16.79 -42.28
N ASN A 250 2.82 18.10 -42.45
CA ASN A 250 4.04 18.67 -43.05
C ASN A 250 5.03 19.19 -42.01
N MET A 251 4.85 18.84 -40.73
CA MET A 251 5.75 19.20 -39.65
C MET A 251 7.09 18.47 -39.80
N LEU A 252 8.19 19.16 -39.55
CA LEU A 252 9.50 18.51 -39.51
C LEU A 252 9.56 17.58 -38.28
N LEU A 253 10.15 16.39 -38.43
CA LEU A 253 10.31 15.46 -37.30
C LEU A 253 11.02 16.11 -36.09
N LEU A 254 11.97 17.02 -36.35
CA LEU A 254 12.64 17.79 -35.30
C LEU A 254 11.69 18.70 -34.51
N GLU A 255 10.70 19.28 -35.19
CA GLU A 255 9.69 20.14 -34.57
C GLU A 255 8.69 19.30 -33.76
N ALA A 256 8.23 18.18 -34.32
CA ALA A 256 7.40 17.20 -33.61
C ALA A 256 8.07 16.71 -32.33
N HIS A 257 9.36 16.34 -32.39
CA HIS A 257 10.11 15.92 -31.22
C HIS A 257 10.22 17.02 -30.16
N ARG A 258 10.41 18.29 -30.55
CA ARG A 258 10.47 19.41 -29.60
C ARG A 258 9.14 19.62 -28.88
N ILE A 259 8.03 19.50 -29.59
CA ILE A 259 6.68 19.59 -29.00
C ILE A 259 6.49 18.44 -28.01
N ALA A 260 6.89 17.23 -28.38
CA ALA A 260 6.86 16.08 -27.48
C ALA A 260 7.69 16.30 -26.22
N ASP A 261 8.93 16.78 -26.34
CA ASP A 261 9.79 17.09 -25.19
C ASP A 261 9.13 18.10 -24.23
N MET A 262 8.43 19.11 -24.77
CA MET A 262 7.70 20.10 -23.97
C MET A 262 6.53 19.47 -23.22
N VAL A 263 5.70 18.69 -23.92
CA VAL A 263 4.57 17.97 -23.31
C VAL A 263 5.04 16.99 -22.25
N GLU A 264 6.08 16.21 -22.54
CA GLU A 264 6.69 15.28 -21.59
C GLU A 264 7.18 16.02 -20.34
N ALA A 265 7.90 17.13 -20.52
CA ALA A 265 8.41 17.92 -19.40
C ALA A 265 7.27 18.51 -18.53
N ASP A 266 6.14 18.87 -19.12
CA ASP A 266 4.98 19.38 -18.37
C ASP A 266 4.24 18.25 -17.64
N ILE A 267 4.11 17.06 -18.25
CA ILE A 267 3.57 15.87 -17.57
C ILE A 267 4.45 15.49 -16.37
N MET A 268 5.77 15.51 -16.51
CA MET A 268 6.70 15.15 -15.42
C MET A 268 6.55 16.05 -14.19
N LYS A 269 6.14 17.31 -14.36
CA LYS A 269 5.90 18.27 -13.26
C LYS A 269 4.64 18.00 -12.46
N LEU A 270 3.75 17.12 -12.92
CA LEU A 270 2.54 16.76 -12.16
C LEU A 270 2.88 16.09 -10.83
N GLN A 271 3.96 15.31 -10.77
CA GLN A 271 4.43 14.63 -9.56
C GLN A 271 5.96 14.54 -9.52
N ASP A 272 6.61 15.47 -8.82
CA ASP A 272 8.08 15.53 -8.68
C ASP A 272 8.68 14.34 -7.89
N ASN A 273 7.86 13.63 -7.11
CA ASN A 273 8.28 12.51 -6.28
C ASN A 273 8.23 11.16 -7.00
N LYS A 274 7.78 11.11 -8.26
CA LYS A 274 7.67 9.89 -9.07
C LYS A 274 8.62 9.97 -10.26
N ARG A 275 9.12 8.82 -10.70
CA ARG A 275 9.77 8.72 -12.01
C ARG A 275 8.69 8.64 -13.08
N TRP A 276 8.95 9.19 -14.26
CA TRP A 276 8.07 9.11 -15.42
C TRP A 276 8.80 8.45 -16.58
N ILE A 277 8.11 7.53 -17.25
CA ILE A 277 8.51 6.97 -18.54
C ILE A 277 7.37 7.25 -19.50
N ILE A 278 7.61 8.15 -20.45
CA ILE A 278 6.60 8.63 -21.40
C ILE A 278 7.03 8.18 -22.79
N THR A 279 6.10 7.58 -23.54
CA THR A 279 6.33 7.12 -24.91
C THR A 279 5.25 7.69 -25.82
N PRO A 280 5.47 8.85 -26.44
CA PRO A 280 4.53 9.40 -27.41
C PRO A 280 4.71 8.72 -28.78
N HIS A 281 3.60 8.48 -29.47
CA HIS A 281 3.55 8.17 -30.90
C HIS A 281 3.12 9.42 -31.67
N PHE A 282 3.73 9.68 -32.83
CA PHE A 282 3.46 10.89 -33.62
C PHE A 282 2.64 10.53 -34.86
N ASP A 283 1.40 11.00 -34.89
CA ASP A 283 0.48 10.76 -36.00
C ASP A 283 0.33 12.01 -36.87
N PRO A 284 0.48 11.89 -38.20
CA PRO A 284 0.36 13.03 -39.10
C PRO A 284 -1.09 13.46 -39.38
N TYR A 285 -2.07 12.65 -38.98
CA TYR A 285 -3.51 12.91 -39.03
C TYR A 285 -4.20 11.98 -38.04
N ASP A 286 -5.46 12.27 -37.68
CA ASP A 286 -6.20 11.42 -36.75
C ASP A 286 -6.59 10.10 -37.44
N ASP A 287 -5.91 9.02 -37.08
CA ASP A 287 -6.02 7.71 -37.71
C ASP A 287 -6.63 6.64 -36.79
N GLU A 288 -7.17 7.03 -35.63
CA GLU A 288 -7.76 6.14 -34.62
C GLU A 288 -8.73 5.12 -35.25
N TYR A 289 -9.66 5.62 -36.08
CA TYR A 289 -10.66 4.81 -36.77
C TYR A 289 -10.12 4.12 -38.04
N ILE A 290 -9.05 4.63 -38.64
CA ILE A 290 -8.47 4.08 -39.87
C ILE A 290 -7.71 2.80 -39.56
N ASN A 291 -6.96 2.78 -38.46
CA ASN A 291 -6.24 1.60 -38.01
C ASN A 291 -7.18 0.44 -37.67
N GLU A 292 -8.30 0.71 -36.97
CA GLU A 292 -9.32 -0.30 -36.71
C GLU A 292 -10.00 -0.80 -38.00
N ALA A 293 -10.31 0.10 -38.93
CA ALA A 293 -10.96 -0.26 -40.20
C ALA A 293 -10.07 -1.18 -41.05
N ILE A 294 -8.77 -0.86 -41.15
CA ILE A 294 -7.77 -1.67 -41.87
C ILE A 294 -7.61 -3.04 -41.20
N LEU A 295 -7.52 -3.09 -39.87
CA LEU A 295 -7.33 -4.34 -39.12
C LEU A 295 -8.50 -5.31 -39.30
N HIS A 296 -9.72 -4.79 -39.43
CA HIS A 296 -10.95 -5.56 -39.60
C HIS A 296 -11.43 -5.69 -41.04
N GLY A 297 -10.68 -5.18 -42.02
CA GLY A 297 -11.03 -5.22 -43.44
C GLY A 297 -12.32 -4.46 -43.77
N LYS A 298 -12.69 -3.46 -42.96
CA LYS A 298 -13.88 -2.63 -43.12
C LYS A 298 -13.52 -1.30 -43.79
N THR A 299 -14.50 -0.68 -44.43
CA THR A 299 -14.33 0.68 -44.95
C THR A 299 -14.52 1.71 -43.84
N ILE A 300 -13.85 2.87 -43.93
CA ILE A 300 -13.91 3.95 -42.91
C ILE A 300 -15.37 4.37 -42.62
N MET A 301 -16.23 4.41 -43.65
CA MET A 301 -17.67 4.71 -43.51
C MET A 301 -18.47 3.70 -42.68
N GLU A 302 -17.99 2.45 -42.56
CA GLU A 302 -18.67 1.41 -41.77
C GLU A 302 -18.35 1.52 -40.28
N MET A 303 -17.27 2.21 -39.90
CA MET A 303 -16.88 2.38 -38.50
C MET A 303 -17.39 3.68 -37.85
N GLU A 304 -17.53 4.78 -38.61
CA GLU A 304 -18.21 6.00 -38.12
C GLU A 304 -19.64 5.71 -37.60
N LYS A 305 -20.33 4.71 -38.16
CA LYS A 305 -21.69 4.31 -37.73
C LYS A 305 -21.75 3.46 -36.46
N ILE A 306 -20.63 2.98 -35.96
CA ILE A 306 -20.57 2.08 -34.78
C ILE A 306 -20.14 2.87 -33.52
N GLY A 307 -19.59 4.07 -33.69
CA GLY A 307 -19.15 4.97 -32.61
C GLY A 307 -20.19 6.00 -32.14
N GLU A 308 -21.39 6.03 -32.71
CA GLU A 308 -22.57 6.75 -32.18
C GLU A 308 -23.44 5.84 -31.29
#